data_AF-A0A923A463-F1
#
_entry.id   AF-A0A923A463-F1
#
_cell.length_a   1.000
_cell.length_b   1.000
_cell.length_c   1.000
_cell.angle_alpha   90.00
_cell.angle_beta   90.00
_cell.angle_gamma   90.00
#
_symmetry.space_group_name_H-M   'P 1'
#
loop_
_entity.id
_entity.type
_entity.pdbx_description
1 polymer ?
#
loop_
_entity_poly.entity_id
_entity_poly.type
_entity_poly.pdbx_seq_one_letter_code
_entity_poly.pdbx_strand_id
1 'polypeptide(L)' 'IEDGRLTRPLKNLRFTQPAIEALAGVEGIGRERAHAGERGMAPFVPALLLSSFAFTSQTG' A
#
# COMPACT_ATOMS: atom_id res chain seq x y z
N ILE A 1 -0.12 7.22 9.08
CA ILE A 1 0.32 6.59 10.35
C ILE A 1 1.18 7.63 11.03
N GLU A 2 0.86 7.99 12.26
CA GLU A 2 1.59 8.98 13.04
C GLU A 2 1.91 8.31 14.38
N ASP A 3 3.18 8.30 14.79
CA ASP A 3 3.70 7.62 15.99
C ASP A 3 3.26 6.14 16.12
N GLY A 4 3.27 5.41 15.00
CA GLY A 4 2.87 4.00 14.95
C GLY A 4 1.36 3.76 15.09
N ARG A 5 0.53 4.80 15.04
CA ARG A 5 -0.93 4.71 15.20
C ARG A 5 -1.67 5.18 13.95
N LEU A 6 -2.83 4.58 13.70
CA LEU A 6 -3.80 5.06 12.72
C LEU A 6 -4.54 6.26 13.32
N THR A 7 -4.47 7.42 12.67
CA THR A 7 -5.00 8.67 13.23
C THR A 7 -6.25 9.17 12.52
N ARG A 8 -6.27 9.14 11.18
CA ARG A 8 -7.40 9.63 10.38
C ARG A 8 -7.53 8.91 9.03
N PRO A 9 -8.76 8.75 8.49
CA PRO A 9 -8.95 8.27 7.14
C PRO A 9 -8.53 9.33 6.11
N LEU A 10 -8.03 8.88 4.96
CA LEU A 10 -7.72 9.71 3.79
C LEU A 10 -8.56 9.23 2.60
N LYS A 11 -8.99 10.17 1.75
CA LYS A 11 -9.78 9.89 0.54
C LYS A 11 -9.20 10.60 -0.67
N ASN A 12 -9.55 10.12 -1.86
CA ASN A 12 -9.16 10.69 -3.16
C ASN A 12 -7.64 10.82 -3.36
N LEU A 13 -6.87 9.86 -2.82
CA LEU A 13 -5.44 9.75 -3.05
C LEU A 13 -5.16 8.70 -4.10
N ARG A 14 -4.38 9.08 -5.11
CA ARG A 14 -3.79 8.15 -6.07
C ARG A 14 -2.29 8.16 -5.89
N PHE A 15 -1.69 6.97 -5.84
CA PHE A 15 -0.26 6.81 -6.02
C PHE A 15 -0.01 6.18 -7.40
N THR A 16 0.97 6.70 -8.12
CA THR A 16 1.35 6.21 -9.45
C THR A 16 2.87 6.16 -9.50
N GLN A 17 3.44 4.95 -9.50
CA GLN A 17 4.88 4.74 -9.61
C GLN A 17 5.18 3.36 -10.23
N PRO A 18 6.38 3.13 -10.78
CA PRO A 18 6.79 1.83 -11.29
C PRO A 18 6.75 0.75 -10.20
N ALA A 19 6.11 -0.38 -10.49
CA ALA A 19 5.93 -1.45 -9.50
C ALA A 19 7.26 -2.06 -9.03
N ILE A 20 8.25 -2.22 -9.93
CA ILE A 20 9.56 -2.79 -9.59
C ILE A 20 10.31 -1.87 -8.62
N GLU A 21 10.30 -0.56 -8.86
CA GLU A 21 10.94 0.41 -7.95
C GLU A 21 10.27 0.43 -6.58
N ALA A 22 8.93 0.39 -6.54
CA ALA A 22 8.18 0.30 -5.28
C ALA A 22 8.55 -0.97 -4.50
N LEU A 23 8.58 -2.12 -5.17
CA LEU A 23 8.87 -3.41 -4.55
C LEU A 23 10.34 -3.57 -4.15
N ALA A 24 11.27 -2.89 -4.84
CA ALA A 24 12.67 -2.84 -4.43
C ALA A 24 12.87 -2.12 -3.08
N GLY A 25 11.94 -1.23 -2.70
CA GLY A 25 11.95 -0.49 -1.45
C GLY A 25 11.12 -1.12 -0.32
N VAL A 26 10.88 -2.44 -0.35
CA VAL A 26 10.17 -3.14 0.76
C VAL A 26 11.07 -3.23 1.98
N GLU A 27 10.61 -2.71 3.11
CA GLU A 27 11.33 -2.71 4.39
C GLU A 27 10.79 -3.75 5.38
N GLY A 28 9.59 -4.29 5.12
CA GLY A 28 8.96 -5.26 6.01
C GLY A 28 7.91 -6.09 5.30
N ILE A 29 7.78 -7.34 5.73
CA ILE A 29 6.81 -8.30 5.23
C ILE A 29 5.99 -8.81 6.41
N GLY A 30 4.67 -8.71 6.31
CA GLY A 30 3.74 -9.23 7.30
C GLY A 30 3.86 -10.75 7.45
N ARG A 31 3.77 -11.24 8.68
CA ARG A 31 3.81 -12.67 8.99
C ARG A 31 2.61 -13.44 8.44
N GLU A 32 1.46 -12.78 8.40
CA GLU A 32 0.18 -13.36 7.96
C GLU A 32 -0.13 -12.95 6.53
N ARG A 33 -0.78 -13.85 5.80
CA ARG A 33 -1.29 -13.61 4.45
C ARG A 33 -2.79 -13.48 4.51
N ALA A 34 -3.34 -12.65 3.64
CA ALA A 34 -4.77 -12.48 3.45
C ALA A 34 -5.09 -12.46 1.96
N HIS A 35 -6.34 -12.75 1.60
CA HIS A 35 -6.81 -12.48 0.25
C HIS A 35 -6.95 -10.96 0.09
N ALA A 36 -6.18 -10.39 -0.83
CA ALA A 36 -6.30 -9.01 -1.26
C ALA A 36 -6.96 -8.95 -2.65
N GLY A 37 -7.60 -7.85 -3.01
CA GLY A 37 -8.22 -7.65 -4.33
C GLY A 37 -9.73 -7.90 -4.40
N GLU A 38 -10.30 -7.73 -5.59
CA GLU A 38 -11.74 -7.86 -5.88
C GLU A 38 -12.06 -9.11 -6.74
N ARG A 39 -13.35 -9.40 -6.93
CA ARG A 39 -13.83 -10.60 -7.64
C ARG A 39 -13.17 -10.74 -9.02
N GLY A 40 -12.50 -11.87 -9.22
CA GLY A 40 -11.76 -12.19 -10.45
C GLY A 40 -10.25 -12.33 -10.21
N MET A 41 -9.68 -11.58 -9.27
CA MET A 41 -8.29 -11.68 -8.84
C MET A 41 -8.21 -11.49 -7.32
N ALA A 42 -8.07 -12.60 -6.59
CA ALA A 42 -7.99 -12.63 -5.13
C ALA A 42 -6.62 -13.16 -4.64
N PRO A 43 -5.50 -12.48 -4.98
CA PRO A 43 -4.17 -12.91 -4.56
C PRO A 43 -4.10 -13.12 -3.05
N PHE A 44 -3.50 -14.24 -2.64
CA PHE A 44 -3.23 -14.55 -1.24
C PHE A 44 -1.83 -14.09 -0.88
N VAL A 45 -1.71 -12.90 -0.29
CA VAL A 45 -0.45 -12.16 -0.15
C VAL A 45 -0.31 -11.57 1.26
N PRO A 46 0.92 -11.33 1.73
CA PRO A 46 1.15 -10.61 2.98
C PRO A 46 1.00 -9.11 2.80
N ALA A 47 0.88 -8.38 3.92
CA ALA A 47 1.09 -6.93 3.92
C ALA A 47 2.56 -6.61 3.66
N LEU A 48 2.82 -5.54 2.91
CA LEU A 48 4.17 -5.02 2.66
C LEU A 48 4.30 -3.62 3.27
N LEU A 49 5.41 -3.37 3.95
CA LEU A 49 5.84 -2.02 4.33
C LEU A 49 6.74 -1.50 3.21
N LEU A 50 6.28 -0.50 2.47
CA LEU A 50 7.09 0.21 1.48
C LEU A 50 7.74 1.42 2.12
N SER A 51 9.01 1.66 1.80
CA SER A 51 9.78 2.83 2.23
C SER A 51 9.13 4.17 1.86
N SER A 52 8.41 4.23 0.73
CA SER A 52 7.74 5.45 0.28
C SER A 52 6.58 5.18 -0.67
N PHE A 53 5.69 6.18 -0.76
CA PHE A 53 4.62 6.25 -1.75
C PHE A 53 4.68 7.60 -2.46
N ALA A 54 4.63 7.59 -3.79
CA ALA A 54 4.51 8.80 -4.60
C ALA A 54 3.02 9.14 -4.81
N PHE A 55 2.44 9.86 -3.85
CA PHE A 55 1.07 10.35 -3.97
C PHE A 55 0.99 11.58 -4.88
N THR A 56 0.01 11.58 -5.78
CA THR A 56 -0.38 12.77 -6.54
C THR A 56 -1.74 13.24 -6.00
N SER A 57 -1.81 14.47 -5.48
CA SER A 57 -3.09 15.14 -5.19
C SER A 57 -3.71 15.61 -6.52
N GLN A 58 -5.02 15.68 -6.76
CA GLN A 58 -6.26 15.38 -6.04
C GLN A 58 -7.26 15.14 -7.18
N THR A 59 -7.98 14.02 -7.23
CA THR A 59 -9.22 14.01 -8.02
C THR A 59 -10.25 14.75 -7.17
N GLY A 60 -10.49 16.01 -7.54
CA GLY A 60 -11.61 16.81 -7.03
C GLY A 60 -12.95 16.18 -7.38
#